data_AF-A0A4V6CLX9-F1
#
_entry.id   AF-A0A4V6CLX9-F1
#
_cell.length_a   1.000
_cell.length_b   1.000
_cell.length_c   1.000
_cell.angle_alpha   90.00
_cell.angle_beta   90.00
_cell.angle_gamma   90.00
#
_symmetry.space_group_name_H-M   'P 1'
#
loop_
_entity.id
_entity.type
_entity.pdbx_description
1 polymer ?
#
loop_
_entity_poly.entity_id
_entity_poly.type
_entity_poly.pdbx_seq_one_letter_code
_entity_poly.pdbx_strand_id
1 'polypeptide(L)'
;MDKNEKAREAAERVLQLEAELEAEGDARTGGDELAHSRAVLHQWVDTVVAVVASPGVGRVTLIHADGGQTKIASPSLPFLLSRPARFDAQDENSPPDAG
;
A
#
# COMPACT_ATOMS: atom_id res chain seq x y z
N MET A 1 0.21 26.55 -3.09
CA MET A 1 1.03 25.58 -3.84
C MET A 1 0.11 24.60 -4.53
N ASP A 2 0.32 24.42 -5.83
CA ASP A 2 -0.37 23.43 -6.66
C ASP A 2 0.00 22.00 -6.21
N LYS A 3 -0.93 21.05 -6.31
CA LYS A 3 -0.70 19.64 -5.95
C LYS A 3 0.34 19.00 -6.86
N ASN A 4 0.36 19.36 -8.14
CA ASN A 4 1.36 18.88 -9.09
C ASN A 4 2.75 19.37 -8.71
N GLU A 5 2.88 20.61 -8.24
CA GLU A 5 4.17 21.16 -7.84
C GLU A 5 4.77 20.41 -6.64
N LYS A 6 3.94 20.10 -5.63
CA LYS A 6 4.39 19.30 -4.48
C LYS A 6 4.82 17.88 -4.86
N ALA A 7 4.13 17.26 -5.82
CA ALA A 7 4.48 15.93 -6.30
C ALA A 7 5.81 15.96 -7.06
N ARG A 8 6.04 17.00 -7.86
CA ARG A 8 7.29 17.21 -8.59
C ARG A 8 8.48 17.41 -7.64
N GLU A 9 8.37 18.31 -6.67
CA GLU A 9 9.42 18.56 -5.68
C GLU A 9 9.79 17.29 -4.89
N ALA A 10 8.78 16.51 -4.50
CA ALA A 10 9.01 15.25 -3.79
C ALA A 10 9.71 14.21 -4.67
N ALA A 11 9.30 14.08 -5.94
CA ALA A 11 9.92 13.17 -6.89
C ALA A 11 11.38 13.55 -7.18
N GLU A 12 11.66 14.83 -7.40
CA GLU A 12 13.02 15.34 -7.62
C GLU A 12 13.94 15.04 -6.44
N ARG A 13 13.43 15.21 -5.21
CA ARG A 13 14.20 14.86 -4.01
C ARG A 13 14.53 13.37 -3.93
N VAL A 14 13.61 12.49 -4.31
CA VAL A 14 13.86 11.04 -4.34
C VAL A 14 14.91 10.71 -5.38
N LEU A 15 14.76 11.23 -6.61
CA LEU A 15 15.72 11.02 -7.69
C LEU A 15 17.13 11.51 -7.32
N GLN A 16 17.23 12.65 -6.63
CA GLN A 16 18.52 13.15 -6.14
C GLN A 16 19.18 12.16 -5.16
N LEU A 17 18.41 11.61 -4.21
CA LEU A 17 18.91 10.63 -3.25
C LEU A 17 19.29 9.30 -3.92
N GLU A 18 18.57 8.88 -4.96
CA GLU A 18 18.88 7.68 -5.73
C GLU A 18 20.15 7.85 -6.57
N ALA A 19 20.34 9.04 -7.17
CA ALA A 19 21.55 9.38 -7.92
C ALA A 19 22.80 9.36 -7.03
N GLU A 20 22.69 9.76 -5.76
CA GLU A 20 23.78 9.63 -4.76
C GLU A 20 24.20 8.17 -4.51
N LEU A 21 23.29 7.22 -4.77
CA LEU A 21 23.54 5.78 -4.67
C LEU A 21 23.93 5.15 -6.02
N GLU A 22 24.25 5.96 -7.02
CA GLU A 22 24.54 5.54 -8.40
C GLU A 22 23.39 4.71 -9.02
N ALA A 23 22.16 4.93 -8.54
CA ALA A 23 20.96 4.32 -9.08
C ALA A 23 20.26 5.28 -10.04
N GLU A 24 19.91 4.78 -11.23
CA GLU A 24 19.08 5.53 -12.17
C GLU A 24 17.59 5.41 -11.79
N GLY A 25 16.91 6.55 -11.73
CA GLY A 25 15.48 6.65 -11.45
C GLY A 25 14.73 7.40 -12.53
N ASP A 26 13.43 7.12 -12.66
CA ASP A 26 12.49 7.83 -13.56
C ASP A 26 11.25 8.25 -12.77
N ALA A 27 10.78 9.48 -12.99
CA ALA A 27 9.65 10.06 -12.27
C ALA A 27 8.54 10.52 -13.22
N ARG A 28 7.35 9.97 -13.01
CA ARG A 28 6.13 10.33 -13.76
C ARG A 28 5.18 11.05 -12.81
N THR A 29 5.10 12.36 -12.93
CA THR A 29 4.41 13.22 -11.95
C THR A 29 3.08 13.78 -12.46
N GLY A 30 2.72 13.55 -13.74
CA GLY A 30 1.46 14.01 -14.30
C GLY A 30 1.13 13.44 -15.68
N GLY A 31 -0.01 13.88 -16.22
CA GLY A 31 -0.44 13.58 -17.59
C GLY A 31 -0.65 12.09 -17.89
N ASP A 32 -0.47 11.74 -19.16
CA ASP A 32 -0.71 10.40 -19.69
C ASP A 32 0.27 9.37 -19.14
N GLU A 33 1.51 9.77 -18.82
CA GLU A 33 2.53 8.89 -18.26
C GLU A 33 2.19 8.42 -16.83
N LEU A 34 1.69 9.33 -16.00
CA LEU A 34 1.19 8.98 -14.67
C LEU A 34 -0.07 8.11 -14.77
N ALA A 35 -0.97 8.42 -15.71
CA ALA A 35 -2.17 7.62 -15.94
C ALA A 35 -1.83 6.18 -16.38
N HIS A 36 -0.88 6.03 -17.30
CA HIS A 36 -0.37 4.73 -17.72
C HIS A 36 0.24 3.95 -16.56
N SER A 37 1.11 4.59 -15.76
CA SER A 37 1.74 3.95 -14.61
C SER A 37 0.72 3.46 -13.59
N ARG A 38 -0.32 4.25 -13.30
CA ARG A 38 -1.42 3.82 -12.42
C ARG A 38 -2.18 2.61 -12.96
N ALA A 39 -2.46 2.59 -14.26
CA ALA A 39 -3.16 1.47 -14.89
C ALA A 39 -2.36 0.17 -14.78
N VAL A 40 -1.06 0.22 -15.08
CA VAL A 40 -0.16 -0.93 -14.94
C VAL A 40 -0.07 -1.39 -13.48
N LEU A 41 0.07 -0.45 -12.54
CA LEU A 41 0.11 -0.78 -11.11
C LEU A 41 -1.18 -1.45 -10.62
N HIS A 42 -2.35 -1.01 -11.07
CA HIS A 42 -3.62 -1.67 -10.72
C HIS A 42 -3.69 -3.10 -11.27
N GLN A 43 -3.35 -3.30 -12.55
CA GLN A 43 -3.30 -4.65 -13.15
C GLN A 43 -2.32 -5.56 -12.40
N TRP A 44 -1.18 -5.01 -11.98
CA TRP A 44 -0.21 -5.76 -11.20
C TRP A 44 -0.76 -6.13 -9.80
N VAL A 45 -1.46 -5.21 -9.13
CA VAL A 45 -2.13 -5.49 -7.84
C VAL A 45 -3.17 -6.61 -7.96
N ASP A 46 -3.85 -6.75 -9.11
CA ASP A 46 -4.82 -7.84 -9.32
C ASP A 46 -4.19 -9.25 -9.27
N THR A 47 -2.86 -9.36 -9.40
CA THR A 47 -2.14 -10.63 -9.26
C THR A 47 -1.90 -11.06 -7.81
N VAL A 48 -2.17 -10.18 -6.84
CA VAL A 48 -1.93 -10.41 -5.41
C VAL A 48 -2.99 -11.37 -4.85
N VAL A 49 -2.52 -12.48 -4.28
CA VAL A 49 -3.36 -13.52 -3.67
C VAL A 49 -3.39 -13.45 -2.15
N ALA A 50 -2.44 -12.76 -1.52
CA ALA A 50 -2.46 -12.52 -0.08
C ALA A 50 -1.74 -11.22 0.29
N VAL A 51 -2.18 -10.62 1.41
CA VAL A 51 -1.65 -9.36 1.95
C VAL A 51 -1.37 -9.52 3.44
N VAL A 52 -0.17 -9.12 3.86
CA VAL A 52 0.21 -9.01 5.28
C VAL A 52 0.46 -7.54 5.61
N ALA A 53 -0.46 -6.95 6.36
CA ALA A 53 -0.28 -5.60 6.91
C ALA A 53 0.42 -5.68 8.27
N SER A 54 1.52 -4.95 8.44
CA SER A 54 2.28 -4.90 9.69
C SER A 54 2.44 -3.45 10.16
N PRO A 55 1.40 -2.86 10.79
CA PRO A 55 1.43 -1.46 11.22
C PRO A 55 2.58 -1.13 12.17
N GLY A 56 2.92 -2.06 13.08
CA GLY A 56 4.01 -1.87 14.05
C GLY A 56 5.41 -1.65 13.43
N VAL A 57 5.58 -1.97 12.14
CA VAL A 57 6.85 -1.75 11.41
C VAL A 57 6.65 -0.97 10.10
N GLY A 58 5.48 -0.34 9.90
CA GLY A 58 5.21 0.51 8.73
C GLY A 58 5.38 -0.21 7.38
N ARG A 59 4.95 -1.47 7.28
CA ARG A 59 5.17 -2.30 6.09
C ARG A 59 3.94 -3.10 5.67
N VAL A 60 3.78 -3.26 4.36
CA VAL A 60 2.86 -4.21 3.75
C VAL A 60 3.67 -5.20 2.91
N THR A 61 3.40 -6.49 3.06
CA THR A 61 3.93 -7.53 2.16
C THR A 61 2.79 -8.04 1.30
N LEU A 62 2.97 -7.99 -0.02
CA LEU A 62 2.07 -8.57 -1.02
C LEU A 62 2.64 -9.90 -1.49
N ILE A 63 1.79 -10.91 -1.60
CA ILE A 63 2.13 -12.24 -2.12
C ILE A 63 1.36 -12.43 -3.42
N HIS A 64 2.08 -12.72 -4.51
CA HIS A 64 1.53 -12.87 -5.85
C HIS A 64 1.19 -14.32 -6.17
N ALA A 65 0.36 -14.53 -7.20
CA ALA A 65 -0.07 -15.87 -7.63
C ALA A 65 1.09 -16.79 -8.05
N ASP A 66 2.22 -16.22 -8.49
CA ASP A 66 3.45 -16.95 -8.82
C ASP A 66 4.31 -17.29 -7.58
N GLY A 67 3.85 -16.93 -6.38
CA GLY A 67 4.58 -17.07 -5.12
C GLY A 67 5.58 -15.94 -4.83
N GLY A 68 5.74 -14.99 -5.75
CA GLY A 68 6.58 -13.82 -5.58
C GLY A 68 6.12 -12.92 -4.43
N GLN A 69 7.06 -12.22 -3.82
CA GLN A 69 6.78 -11.32 -2.69
C GLN A 69 7.28 -9.92 -2.97
N THR A 70 6.43 -8.94 -2.71
CA THR A 70 6.78 -7.51 -2.80
C THR A 70 6.57 -6.86 -1.44
N LYS A 71 7.54 -6.04 -1.01
CA LYS A 71 7.52 -5.33 0.26
C LYS A 71 7.36 -3.84 0.01
N ILE A 72 6.26 -3.26 0.51
CA ILE A 72 5.98 -1.83 0.44
C ILE A 72 6.30 -1.23 1.80
N ALA A 73 7.34 -0.40 1.87
CA ALA A 73 7.58 0.47 3.01
C ALA A 73 6.58 1.63 2.93
N SER A 74 5.68 1.72 3.91
CA SER A 74 4.68 2.78 3.94
C SER A 74 4.23 3.05 5.37
N PRO A 75 4.30 4.31 5.84
CA PRO A 75 3.87 4.66 7.19
C PRO A 75 2.34 4.55 7.37
N SER A 76 1.57 4.66 6.28
CA SER A 76 0.10 4.74 6.34
C SER A 76 -0.62 3.55 5.74
N LEU A 77 -0.09 2.94 4.68
CA LEU A 77 -0.76 1.86 3.96
C LEU A 77 -1.16 0.66 4.83
N PRO A 78 -0.34 0.18 5.81
CA PRO A 78 -0.75 -0.92 6.68
C PRO A 78 -2.04 -0.64 7.45
N PHE A 79 -2.24 0.62 7.88
CA PHE A 79 -3.45 1.04 8.60
C PHE A 79 -4.65 1.17 7.68
N LEU A 80 -4.45 1.63 6.44
CA LEU A 80 -5.52 1.72 5.44
C LEU A 80 -6.04 0.32 5.03
N LEU A 81 -5.16 -0.69 5.04
CA LEU A 81 -5.51 -2.07 4.71
C LEU A 81 -6.07 -2.85 5.90
N SER A 82 -5.75 -2.47 7.13
CA SER A 82 -6.38 -3.06 8.31
C SER A 82 -7.85 -2.64 8.37
N ARG A 83 -8.77 -3.58 8.19
CA ARG A 83 -10.19 -3.33 8.47
C ARG A 83 -10.37 -3.06 9.98
N PRO A 84 -11.24 -2.12 10.39
CA PRO A 84 -11.62 -1.99 11.79
C PRO A 84 -12.16 -3.33 12.31
N ALA A 85 -11.77 -3.72 13.51
CA ALA A 85 -12.38 -4.87 14.18
C ALA A 85 -13.88 -4.60 14.32
N ARG A 86 -14.72 -5.43 13.71
CA ARG A 86 -16.13 -5.51 14.06
C ARG A 86 -16.23 -6.45 15.25
N PHE A 87 -16.53 -5.90 16.42
CA PHE A 87 -17.02 -6.71 17.52
C PHE A 87 -18.49 -6.98 17.20
N ASP A 88 -18.82 -8.19 16.73
CA ASP A 88 -20.22 -8.59 16.62
C ASP A 88 -20.81 -8.60 18.02
N ALA A 89 -21.79 -7.73 18.26
CA ALA A 89 -22.59 -7.73 19.48
C ALA A 89 -23.53 -8.96 19.45
N GLN A 90 -22.99 -10.14 19.68
CA GLN A 90 -23.72 -11.41 19.77
C GLN A 90 -23.23 -12.17 21.01
N ASP A 91 -23.49 -11.63 22.21
CA ASP A 91 -23.25 -12.34 23.47
C ASP A 91 -24.18 -11.84 24.58
N GLU A 92 -25.46 -11.59 24.27
CA GLU A 92 -26.43 -11.14 25.30
C GLU A 92 -27.77 -11.89 25.27
N ASN A 93 -27.85 -13.07 24.66
CA ASN A 93 -29.10 -13.86 24.74
C ASN A 93 -28.92 -15.39 24.68
N SER A 94 -27.89 -15.92 25.34
CA SER A 94 -27.85 -17.35 25.66
C SER A 94 -28.72 -17.61 26.90
N PRO A 95 -29.84 -18.34 26.80
CA PRO A 95 -30.62 -18.70 27.99
C PRO A 95 -29.78 -19.61 28.89
N PRO A 96 -29.98 -19.56 30.23
CA PRO A 96 -29.30 -20.47 31.13
C PRO A 96 -29.71 -21.91 30.82
N ASP A 97 -28.70 -22.75 30.58
CA ASP A 97 -28.84 -24.19 30.44
C ASP A 97 -29.52 -24.75 31.69
N ALA A 98 -30.71 -25.32 31.52
CA ALA A 98 -31.44 -26.00 32.56
C ALA A 98 -31.26 -27.51 32.35
N GLY A 99 -30.21 -28.05 32.97
CA GLY A 99 -29.90 -29.47 33.04
C GLY A 99 -29.27 -29.84 34.38
#